data_AF-A0A9X1XBL8-F1
#
_entry.id   AF-A0A9X1XBL8-F1
#
_cell.length_a   1.000
_cell.length_b   1.000
_cell.length_c   1.000
_cell.angle_alpha   90.00
_cell.angle_beta   90.00
_cell.angle_gamma   90.00
#
_symmetry.space_group_name_H-M   'P 1'
#
loop_
_entity.id
_entity.type
_entity.pdbx_description
1 polymer ?
#
loop_
_entity_poly.entity_id
_entity_poly.type
_entity_poly.pdbx_seq_one_letter_code
_entity_poly.pdbx_strand_id
1 'polypeptide(L)'
;MELPQRVTIIEVGPRDGLQNEKQLVPAEDKIRFIHKLKSSGIQEMELTSFVSPKWVPQMGDAEQVIEHCTDDSTRNIVLVPNGKGVERLLSSGCKNAAFFVGVSDTFNRKNINKSTRESMDELAPLIRDLKRKGFFVRACISTAFYCPYEGKMDEQAVLKLCEEFSDLGVDELSVADTIGLANPQEVYDLFALLKHHLPSALLIAAHFHDTRGMALANIFSALQAGVDRFDTSAGGLGGCPFAPGATGNVATEDTVYMLNRMGISTGIQLDLLLEAVEFISPFVSRGLQSRQYLLSKQEKTPR
;
A
#
# COMPACT_ATOMS: atom_id res chain seq x y z
N MET A 1 1.92 27.30 -5.62
CA MET A 1 1.52 25.88 -5.73
C MET A 1 0.55 25.62 -4.61
N GLU A 2 -0.68 25.19 -4.92
CA GLU A 2 -1.64 24.78 -3.90
C GLU A 2 -1.43 23.29 -3.64
N LEU A 3 -0.85 22.96 -2.49
CA LEU A 3 -0.74 21.59 -2.02
C LEU A 3 -2.00 21.21 -1.22
N PRO A 4 -2.37 19.92 -1.17
CA PRO A 4 -3.45 19.46 -0.29
C PRO A 4 -3.20 19.88 1.16
N GLN A 5 -4.23 20.37 1.85
CA GLN A 5 -4.14 20.74 3.27
C GLN A 5 -4.18 19.53 4.21
N ARG A 6 -4.72 18.41 3.71
CA ARG A 6 -4.83 17.15 4.42
C ARG A 6 -4.42 16.02 3.50
N VAL A 7 -3.72 15.05 4.06
CA VAL A 7 -3.32 13.80 3.39
C VAL A 7 -3.85 12.62 4.18
N THR A 8 -4.35 11.62 3.46
CA THR A 8 -4.68 10.32 4.04
C THR A 8 -3.52 9.34 3.84
N ILE A 9 -3.09 8.73 4.93
CA ILE A 9 -2.11 7.64 4.89
C ILE A 9 -2.87 6.32 4.95
N ILE A 10 -2.59 5.43 4.00
CA ILE A 10 -3.05 4.05 3.99
C ILE A 10 -1.88 3.20 4.46
N GLU A 11 -1.98 2.68 5.68
CA GLU A 11 -0.91 1.88 6.29
C GLU A 11 -0.95 0.45 5.73
N VAL A 12 0.12 0.05 5.04
CA VAL A 12 0.22 -1.28 4.42
C VAL A 12 1.17 -2.22 5.15
N GLY A 13 1.83 -1.77 6.22
CA GLY A 13 2.80 -2.53 7.00
C GLY A 13 2.30 -3.90 7.49
N PRO A 14 1.11 -4.02 8.09
CA PRO A 14 0.59 -5.30 8.57
C PRO A 14 0.41 -6.37 7.48
N ARG A 15 0.14 -5.92 6.24
CA ARG A 15 -0.03 -6.78 5.06
C ARG A 15 1.26 -6.82 4.25
N ASP A 16 1.50 -5.79 3.44
CA ASP A 16 2.59 -5.71 2.47
C ASP A 16 3.97 -5.73 3.12
N GLY A 17 4.12 -4.97 4.21
CA GLY A 17 5.37 -4.88 4.94
C GLY A 17 5.79 -6.21 5.56
N LEU A 18 4.87 -6.89 6.25
CA LEU A 18 5.15 -8.18 6.87
C LEU A 18 5.22 -9.33 5.85
N GLN A 19 4.56 -9.23 4.69
CA GLN A 19 4.37 -10.33 3.74
C GLN A 19 5.67 -11.08 3.38
N ASN A 20 6.77 -10.34 3.27
CA ASN A 20 8.07 -10.83 2.83
C ASN A 20 9.09 -10.95 3.98
N GLU A 21 8.67 -10.77 5.23
CA GLU A 21 9.55 -11.00 6.38
C GLU A 21 9.86 -12.50 6.52
N LYS A 22 11.13 -12.79 6.82
CA LYS A 22 11.60 -14.17 6.97
C LYS A 22 11.07 -14.82 8.23
N GLN A 23 10.88 -14.03 9.28
CA GLN A 23 10.37 -14.49 10.55
C GLN A 23 8.85 -14.39 10.56
N LEU A 24 8.21 -15.53 10.82
CA LEU A 24 6.76 -15.56 11.02
C LEU A 24 6.41 -14.72 12.26
N VAL A 25 5.59 -13.70 12.07
CA VAL A 25 5.02 -12.92 13.17
C VAL A 25 3.76 -13.63 13.66
N PRO A 26 3.67 -13.99 14.95
CA PRO A 26 2.46 -14.59 15.52
C PRO A 26 1.24 -13.70 15.32
N ALA A 27 0.06 -14.31 15.17
CA ALA A 27 -1.20 -13.58 14.96
C ALA A 27 -1.47 -12.55 16.06
N GLU A 28 -1.23 -12.92 17.32
CA GLU A 28 -1.41 -12.03 18.48
C GLU A 28 -0.52 -10.78 18.38
N ASP A 29 0.71 -10.92 17.90
CA ASP A 29 1.62 -9.79 17.73
C ASP A 29 1.22 -8.94 16.51
N LYS A 30 0.72 -9.52 15.42
CA LYS A 30 0.12 -8.74 14.31
C LYS A 30 -1.08 -7.92 14.78
N ILE A 31 -1.97 -8.54 15.55
CA ILE A 31 -3.16 -7.89 16.11
C ILE A 31 -2.73 -6.72 17.01
N ARG A 32 -1.77 -6.93 17.92
CA ARG A 32 -1.23 -5.88 18.78
C ARG A 32 -0.58 -4.75 17.98
N PHE A 33 0.17 -5.07 16.93
CA PHE A 33 0.77 -4.09 16.05
C PHE A 33 -0.30 -3.23 15.35
N ILE A 34 -1.35 -3.85 14.80
CA ILE A 34 -2.48 -3.15 14.18
C ILE A 34 -3.17 -2.22 15.17
N HIS A 35 -3.47 -2.68 16.40
CA HIS A 35 -4.10 -1.81 17.40
C HIS A 35 -3.23 -0.62 17.80
N LYS A 36 -1.90 -0.81 17.89
CA LYS A 36 -0.96 0.30 18.13
C LYS A 36 -0.98 1.31 16.97
N LEU A 37 -0.96 0.82 15.74
CA LEU A 37 -1.07 1.67 14.55
C LEU A 37 -2.39 2.47 14.54
N LYS A 38 -3.52 1.83 14.84
CA LYS A 38 -4.83 2.53 14.97
C LYS A 38 -4.83 3.58 16.06
N SER A 39 -4.19 3.28 17.20
CA SER A 39 -4.07 4.21 18.33
C SER A 39 -3.25 5.45 17.97
N SER A 40 -2.36 5.36 16.97
CA SER A 40 -1.64 6.52 16.43
C SER A 40 -2.52 7.48 15.62
N GLY A 41 -3.75 7.10 15.28
CA GLY A 41 -4.69 7.92 14.51
C GLY A 41 -4.81 7.52 13.03
N ILE A 42 -4.11 6.46 12.59
CA ILE A 42 -4.27 5.89 11.24
C ILE A 42 -5.72 5.46 11.04
N GLN A 43 -6.34 5.95 9.96
CA GLN A 43 -7.75 5.72 9.64
C GLN A 43 -7.98 4.67 8.56
N GLU A 44 -6.97 4.38 7.73
CA GLU A 44 -7.08 3.43 6.63
C GLU A 44 -5.86 2.50 6.63
N MET A 45 -6.12 1.19 6.52
CA MET A 45 -5.07 0.19 6.68
C MET A 45 -5.38 -1.10 5.93
N GLU A 46 -4.36 -1.67 5.30
CA GLU A 46 -4.42 -3.04 4.81
C GLU A 46 -4.05 -4.00 5.94
N LEU A 47 -5.05 -4.69 6.47
CA LEU A 47 -4.88 -5.56 7.64
C LEU A 47 -4.16 -6.86 7.29
N THR A 48 -4.55 -7.48 6.17
CA THR A 48 -4.10 -8.82 5.78
C THR A 48 -4.47 -9.14 4.33
N SER A 49 -4.21 -10.38 3.90
CA SER A 49 -4.44 -10.87 2.55
C SER A 49 -5.03 -12.28 2.54
N PHE A 50 -6.02 -12.52 1.68
CA PHE A 50 -6.58 -13.84 1.41
C PHE A 50 -5.81 -14.63 0.32
N VAL A 51 -4.52 -14.37 0.19
CA VAL A 51 -3.59 -15.24 -0.56
C VAL A 51 -3.49 -16.63 0.06
N SER A 52 -2.96 -17.57 -0.72
CA SER A 52 -2.73 -18.93 -0.23
C SER A 52 -1.61 -18.93 0.84
N PRO A 53 -1.86 -19.46 2.05
CA PRO A 53 -0.85 -19.59 3.09
C PRO A 53 0.34 -20.48 2.67
N LYS A 54 0.16 -21.33 1.66
CA LYS A 54 1.24 -22.12 1.06
C LYS A 54 2.29 -21.23 0.40
N TRP A 55 1.87 -20.15 -0.27
CA TRP A 55 2.76 -19.24 -0.98
C TRP A 55 3.23 -18.09 -0.09
N VAL A 56 2.36 -17.66 0.81
CA VAL A 56 2.61 -16.54 1.72
C VAL A 56 2.22 -16.96 3.15
N PRO A 57 3.09 -17.71 3.85
CA PRO A 57 2.78 -18.20 5.20
C PRO A 57 2.48 -17.08 6.19
N GLN A 58 3.06 -15.89 5.99
CA GLN A 58 2.81 -14.72 6.81
C GLN A 58 1.32 -14.35 6.86
N MET A 59 0.54 -14.64 5.82
CA MET A 59 -0.88 -14.27 5.75
C MET A 59 -1.81 -15.44 6.10
N GLY A 60 -1.28 -16.51 6.72
CA GLY A 60 -2.04 -17.70 7.09
C GLY A 60 -3.08 -17.49 8.19
N ASP A 61 -2.96 -16.40 8.96
CA ASP A 61 -3.81 -16.01 10.08
C ASP A 61 -4.79 -14.89 9.73
N ALA A 62 -5.09 -14.71 8.43
CA ALA A 62 -5.93 -13.63 7.92
C ALA A 62 -7.29 -13.53 8.62
N GLU A 63 -8.00 -14.65 8.81
CA GLU A 63 -9.30 -14.69 9.49
C GLU A 63 -9.19 -14.18 10.93
N GLN A 64 -8.17 -14.62 11.68
CA GLN A 64 -7.96 -14.22 13.06
C GLN A 64 -7.67 -12.71 13.17
N VAL A 65 -6.83 -12.19 12.26
CA VAL A 65 -6.53 -10.76 12.18
C VAL A 65 -7.80 -9.95 11.87
N ILE A 66 -8.60 -10.37 10.89
CA ILE A 66 -9.83 -9.65 10.52
C ILE A 66 -10.83 -9.64 11.69
N GLU A 67 -11.02 -10.78 12.36
CA GLU A 67 -11.94 -10.90 13.50
C GLU A 67 -11.60 -9.92 14.64
N HIS A 68 -10.31 -9.79 14.97
CA HIS A 68 -9.88 -8.98 16.12
C HIS A 68 -9.61 -7.52 15.77
N CYS A 69 -9.34 -7.21 14.51
CA CYS A 69 -8.92 -5.88 14.10
C CYS A 69 -9.95 -5.11 13.28
N THR A 70 -11.03 -5.71 12.80
CA THR A 70 -12.06 -4.95 12.05
C THR A 70 -12.90 -4.10 13.00
N ASP A 71 -13.14 -2.84 12.62
CA ASP A 71 -14.06 -1.93 13.30
C ASP A 71 -14.76 -1.01 12.30
N ASP A 72 -15.82 -0.33 12.75
CA ASP A 72 -16.63 0.58 11.93
C ASP A 72 -16.05 2.01 11.86
N SER A 73 -15.05 2.31 12.68
CA SER A 73 -14.46 3.66 12.77
C SER A 73 -13.35 3.92 11.75
N THR A 74 -12.74 2.85 11.22
CA THR A 74 -11.60 2.90 10.30
C THR A 74 -11.87 2.08 9.05
N ARG A 75 -11.21 2.42 7.94
CA ARG A 75 -11.23 1.60 6.73
C ARG A 75 -10.24 0.45 6.86
N ASN A 76 -10.78 -0.74 7.08
CA ASN A 76 -10.02 -1.99 7.14
C ASN A 76 -10.05 -2.66 5.78
N ILE A 77 -8.91 -2.74 5.08
CA ILE A 77 -8.77 -3.25 3.72
C ILE A 77 -8.13 -4.64 3.75
N VAL A 78 -8.61 -5.55 2.90
CA VAL A 78 -8.06 -6.90 2.75
C VAL A 78 -7.75 -7.18 1.28
N LEU A 79 -6.54 -7.68 1.01
CA LEU A 79 -6.14 -8.06 -0.33
C LEU A 79 -6.85 -9.37 -0.75
N VAL A 80 -7.51 -9.37 -1.90
CA VAL A 80 -8.28 -10.49 -2.46
C VAL A 80 -7.75 -10.84 -3.85
N PRO A 81 -6.86 -11.84 -3.99
CA PRO A 81 -6.16 -12.07 -5.26
C PRO A 81 -6.99 -12.78 -6.33
N ASN A 82 -8.14 -13.37 -5.97
CA ASN A 82 -8.98 -14.18 -6.88
C ASN A 82 -10.36 -14.45 -6.26
N GLY A 83 -11.21 -15.20 -7.00
CA GLY A 83 -12.56 -15.57 -6.57
C GLY A 83 -12.64 -16.29 -5.21
N LYS A 84 -11.68 -17.17 -4.86
CA LYS A 84 -11.65 -17.80 -3.53
C LYS A 84 -11.37 -16.79 -2.42
N GLY A 85 -10.53 -15.79 -2.70
CA GLY A 85 -10.32 -14.66 -1.81
C GLY A 85 -11.59 -13.84 -1.61
N VAL A 86 -12.36 -13.64 -2.68
CA VAL A 86 -13.66 -12.96 -2.62
C VAL A 86 -14.68 -13.75 -1.79
N GLU A 87 -14.76 -15.08 -1.95
CA GLU A 87 -15.62 -15.93 -1.10
C GLU A 87 -15.28 -15.82 0.39
N ARG A 88 -13.98 -15.82 0.73
CA ARG A 88 -13.49 -15.59 2.10
C ARG A 88 -13.85 -14.19 2.60
N LEU A 89 -13.68 -13.16 1.77
CA LEU A 89 -14.06 -11.79 2.10
C LEU A 89 -15.55 -11.66 2.38
N LEU A 90 -16.41 -12.24 1.54
CA LEU A 90 -17.87 -12.22 1.72
C LEU A 90 -18.32 -12.94 3.01
N SER A 91 -17.53 -13.90 3.48
CA SER A 91 -17.77 -14.62 4.73
C SER A 91 -17.16 -13.92 5.95
N SER A 92 -16.42 -12.82 5.75
CA SER A 92 -15.75 -12.05 6.79
C SER A 92 -16.57 -10.80 7.19
N GLY A 93 -16.17 -10.14 8.28
CA GLY A 93 -16.73 -8.84 8.68
C GLY A 93 -16.24 -7.66 7.84
N CYS A 94 -15.30 -7.86 6.92
CA CYS A 94 -14.65 -6.78 6.16
C CYS A 94 -15.39 -6.44 4.86
N LYS A 95 -15.58 -5.14 4.59
CA LYS A 95 -16.27 -4.62 3.40
C LYS A 95 -15.38 -3.87 2.42
N ASN A 96 -14.06 -3.89 2.62
CA ASN A 96 -13.11 -3.19 1.76
C ASN A 96 -12.12 -4.19 1.14
N ALA A 97 -12.23 -4.35 -0.18
CA ALA A 97 -11.44 -5.27 -0.97
C ALA A 97 -10.31 -4.52 -1.69
N ALA A 98 -9.11 -5.10 -1.72
CA ALA A 98 -8.05 -4.68 -2.61
C ALA A 98 -7.74 -5.77 -3.63
N PHE A 99 -7.70 -5.42 -4.91
CA PHE A 99 -7.23 -6.28 -6.00
C PHE A 99 -5.86 -5.81 -6.48
N PHE A 100 -5.12 -6.70 -7.13
CA PHE A 100 -3.78 -6.39 -7.62
C PHE A 100 -3.64 -6.81 -9.07
N VAL A 101 -3.20 -5.88 -9.91
CA VAL A 101 -2.84 -6.13 -11.32
C VAL A 101 -1.64 -5.25 -11.68
N GLY A 102 -0.60 -5.84 -12.25
CA GLY A 102 0.51 -5.09 -12.83
C GLY A 102 0.17 -4.60 -14.23
N VAL A 103 0.80 -3.51 -14.69
CA VAL A 103 0.72 -3.07 -16.08
C VAL A 103 1.48 -4.04 -16.99
N SER A 104 2.61 -4.58 -16.49
CA SER A 104 3.47 -5.49 -17.22
C SER A 104 2.96 -6.93 -17.24
N ASP A 105 2.84 -7.49 -18.46
CA ASP A 105 2.47 -8.89 -18.66
C ASP A 105 3.52 -9.85 -18.10
N THR A 106 4.81 -9.59 -18.31
CA THR A 106 5.88 -10.45 -17.76
C THR A 106 5.86 -10.44 -16.23
N PHE A 107 5.61 -9.28 -15.63
CA PHE A 107 5.47 -9.18 -14.18
C PHE A 107 4.27 -9.99 -13.68
N ASN A 108 3.09 -9.83 -14.28
CA ASN A 108 1.91 -10.58 -13.89
C ASN A 108 2.09 -12.10 -14.08
N ARG A 109 2.67 -12.54 -15.20
CA ARG A 109 2.91 -13.97 -15.43
C ARG A 109 3.85 -14.58 -14.39
N LYS A 110 4.87 -13.85 -13.95
CA LYS A 110 5.80 -14.34 -12.91
C LYS A 110 5.20 -14.34 -11.51
N ASN A 111 4.28 -13.43 -11.20
CA ASN A 111 3.70 -13.31 -9.85
C ASN A 111 2.41 -14.12 -9.67
N ILE A 112 1.56 -14.16 -10.70
CA ILE A 112 0.21 -14.74 -10.64
C ILE A 112 -0.14 -15.64 -11.84
N ASN A 113 0.84 -15.95 -12.71
CA ASN A 113 0.70 -16.85 -13.88
C ASN A 113 -0.38 -16.41 -14.90
N LYS A 114 -0.65 -15.10 -15.00
CA LYS A 114 -1.62 -14.51 -15.93
C LYS A 114 -1.05 -13.25 -16.57
N SER A 115 -1.50 -12.90 -17.78
CA SER A 115 -1.28 -11.55 -18.34
C SER A 115 -2.14 -10.51 -17.63
N THR A 116 -1.90 -9.23 -17.90
CA THR A 116 -2.76 -8.12 -17.47
C THR A 116 -4.19 -8.34 -17.96
N ARG A 117 -4.37 -8.68 -19.24
CA ARG A 117 -5.70 -8.95 -19.82
C ARG A 117 -6.40 -10.13 -19.16
N GLU A 118 -5.70 -11.25 -19.00
CA GLU A 118 -6.26 -12.46 -18.35
C GLU A 118 -6.69 -12.17 -16.90
N SER A 119 -5.91 -11.39 -16.17
CA SER A 119 -6.27 -10.92 -14.82
C SER A 119 -7.51 -10.02 -14.84
N MET A 120 -7.59 -9.06 -15.76
CA MET A 120 -8.76 -8.17 -15.87
C MET A 120 -10.03 -8.93 -16.23
N ASP A 121 -9.95 -9.89 -17.15
CA ASP A 121 -11.09 -10.73 -17.55
C ASP A 121 -11.65 -11.54 -16.35
N GLU A 122 -10.77 -12.03 -15.46
CA GLU A 122 -11.18 -12.75 -14.26
C GLU A 122 -11.72 -11.83 -13.16
N LEU A 123 -11.10 -10.66 -12.96
CA LEU A 123 -11.43 -9.77 -11.86
C LEU A 123 -12.66 -8.89 -12.15
N ALA A 124 -12.91 -8.52 -13.40
CA ALA A 124 -14.04 -7.68 -13.81
C ALA A 124 -15.41 -8.15 -13.28
N PRO A 125 -15.82 -9.44 -13.43
CA PRO A 125 -17.09 -9.90 -12.88
C PRO A 125 -17.12 -9.87 -11.34
N LEU A 126 -16.00 -10.14 -10.67
CA LEU A 126 -15.88 -10.14 -9.22
C LEU A 126 -16.00 -8.71 -8.65
N ILE A 127 -15.33 -7.75 -9.27
CA ILE A 127 -15.39 -6.33 -8.91
C ILE A 127 -16.83 -5.83 -9.05
N ARG A 128 -17.49 -6.08 -10.18
CA ARG A 128 -18.89 -5.68 -10.38
C ARG A 128 -19.82 -6.29 -9.34
N ASP A 129 -19.61 -7.55 -8.96
CA ASP A 129 -20.42 -8.20 -7.93
C ASP A 129 -20.22 -7.54 -6.55
N LEU A 130 -18.97 -7.30 -6.15
CA LEU A 130 -18.64 -6.58 -4.91
C LEU A 130 -19.25 -5.18 -4.88
N LYS A 131 -19.14 -4.43 -5.98
CA LYS A 131 -19.75 -3.10 -6.11
C LYS A 131 -21.27 -3.13 -5.96
N ARG A 132 -21.96 -4.10 -6.59
CA ARG A 132 -23.43 -4.28 -6.40
C ARG A 132 -23.80 -4.60 -4.95
N LYS A 133 -22.92 -5.27 -4.22
CA LYS A 133 -23.09 -5.58 -2.78
C LYS A 133 -22.67 -4.43 -1.85
N GLY A 134 -22.27 -3.28 -2.41
CA GLY A 134 -21.88 -2.10 -1.64
C GLY A 134 -20.50 -2.18 -0.99
N PHE A 135 -19.62 -3.05 -1.48
CA PHE A 135 -18.24 -3.09 -1.02
C PHE A 135 -17.44 -1.91 -1.57
N PHE A 136 -16.49 -1.44 -0.77
CA PHE A 136 -15.40 -0.59 -1.25
C PHE A 136 -14.39 -1.47 -1.99
N VAL A 137 -13.96 -1.04 -3.15
CA VAL A 137 -13.01 -1.76 -4.00
C VAL A 137 -11.87 -0.85 -4.38
N ARG A 138 -10.67 -1.27 -4.00
CA ARG A 138 -9.38 -0.70 -4.33
C ARG A 138 -8.70 -1.54 -5.41
N ALA A 139 -8.12 -0.91 -6.43
CA ALA A 139 -7.27 -1.58 -7.41
C ALA A 139 -5.82 -1.10 -7.26
N CYS A 140 -4.92 -2.02 -6.92
CA CYS A 140 -3.49 -1.78 -6.81
C CYS A 140 -2.82 -2.06 -8.16
N ILE A 141 -2.33 -1.00 -8.79
CA ILE A 141 -1.69 -0.98 -10.11
C ILE A 141 -0.18 -1.05 -9.95
N SER A 142 0.37 -2.25 -10.15
CA SER A 142 1.82 -2.45 -10.08
C SER A 142 2.55 -2.16 -11.37
N THR A 143 3.86 -1.98 -11.26
CA THR A 143 4.76 -1.63 -12.37
C THR A 143 4.19 -0.47 -13.17
N ALA A 144 3.72 0.60 -12.50
CA ALA A 144 3.16 1.75 -13.20
C ALA A 144 4.25 2.59 -13.88
N PHE A 145 5.44 2.65 -13.26
CA PHE A 145 6.58 3.40 -13.79
C PHE A 145 7.59 2.48 -14.48
N TYR A 146 8.00 1.43 -13.77
CA TYR A 146 8.99 0.48 -14.24
C TYR A 146 8.62 -0.95 -13.86
N CYS A 147 8.85 -1.86 -14.80
CA CYS A 147 8.85 -3.29 -14.59
C CYS A 147 10.30 -3.78 -14.44
N PRO A 148 10.61 -4.67 -13.47
CA PRO A 148 11.95 -5.25 -13.32
C PRO A 148 12.38 -6.14 -14.51
N TYR A 149 11.46 -6.47 -15.42
CA TYR A 149 11.70 -7.35 -16.56
C TYR A 149 11.60 -6.63 -17.91
N GLU A 150 10.66 -5.70 -18.03
CA GLU A 150 10.36 -5.01 -19.30
C GLU A 150 10.89 -3.57 -19.33
N GLY A 151 11.40 -3.04 -18.21
CA GLY A 151 11.95 -1.70 -18.13
C GLY A 151 10.88 -0.63 -17.95
N LYS A 152 11.06 0.54 -18.59
CA LYS A 152 10.14 1.67 -18.45
C LYS A 152 8.79 1.35 -19.07
N MET A 153 7.72 1.72 -18.37
CA MET A 153 6.34 1.48 -18.79
C MET A 153 5.79 2.70 -19.53
N ASP A 154 4.92 2.43 -20.50
CA ASP A 154 4.21 3.47 -21.24
C ASP A 154 3.07 4.02 -20.38
N GLU A 155 3.10 5.32 -20.08
CA GLU A 155 2.08 6.03 -19.30
C GLU A 155 0.68 5.86 -19.90
N GLN A 156 0.57 5.71 -21.23
CA GLN A 156 -0.71 5.45 -21.90
C GLN A 156 -1.24 4.04 -21.61
N ALA A 157 -0.36 3.05 -21.40
CA ALA A 157 -0.78 1.73 -20.97
C ALA A 157 -1.26 1.75 -19.52
N VAL A 158 -0.61 2.54 -18.66
CA VAL A 158 -1.05 2.76 -17.26
C VAL A 158 -2.43 3.42 -17.23
N LEU A 159 -2.62 4.50 -17.99
CA LEU A 159 -3.89 5.21 -18.09
C LEU A 159 -5.03 4.29 -18.53
N LYS A 160 -4.82 3.51 -19.62
CA LYS A 160 -5.84 2.57 -20.11
C LYS A 160 -6.26 1.54 -19.07
N LEU A 161 -5.30 1.00 -18.30
CA LEU A 161 -5.62 0.05 -17.23
C LEU A 161 -6.41 0.74 -16.11
N CYS A 162 -6.05 1.97 -15.75
CA CYS A 162 -6.77 2.76 -14.76
C CYS A 162 -8.20 3.12 -15.21
N GLU A 163 -8.39 3.46 -16.49
CA GLU A 163 -9.70 3.68 -17.10
C GLU A 163 -10.55 2.41 -17.06
N GLU A 164 -9.99 1.24 -17.39
CA GLU A 164 -10.71 -0.03 -17.31
C GLU A 164 -11.19 -0.34 -15.89
N PHE A 165 -10.37 -0.09 -14.86
CA PHE A 165 -10.81 -0.21 -13.47
C PHE A 165 -11.87 0.83 -13.09
N SER A 166 -11.71 2.08 -13.53
CA SER A 166 -12.70 3.14 -13.33
C SER A 166 -14.06 2.75 -13.91
N ASP A 167 -14.09 2.17 -15.10
CA ASP A 167 -15.32 1.68 -15.76
C ASP A 167 -15.97 0.50 -15.03
N LEU A 168 -15.19 -0.27 -14.27
CA LEU A 168 -15.71 -1.32 -13.38
C LEU A 168 -16.31 -0.75 -12.08
N GLY A 169 -16.14 0.54 -11.82
CA GLY A 169 -16.67 1.25 -10.67
C GLY A 169 -15.86 1.04 -9.40
N VAL A 170 -14.54 0.82 -9.49
CA VAL A 170 -13.67 0.85 -8.30
C VAL A 170 -13.71 2.22 -7.64
N ASP A 171 -13.49 2.27 -6.32
CA ASP A 171 -13.52 3.52 -5.56
C ASP A 171 -12.14 4.17 -5.46
N GLU A 172 -11.07 3.36 -5.53
CA GLU A 172 -9.71 3.83 -5.41
C GLU A 172 -8.73 3.07 -6.32
N LEU A 173 -7.82 3.82 -6.94
CA LEU A 173 -6.65 3.29 -7.63
C LEU A 173 -5.40 3.58 -6.81
N SER A 174 -4.62 2.55 -6.45
CA SER A 174 -3.28 2.70 -5.88
C SER A 174 -2.23 2.47 -6.95
N VAL A 175 -1.58 3.55 -7.42
CA VAL A 175 -0.62 3.51 -8.53
C VAL A 175 0.80 3.41 -7.97
N ALA A 176 1.51 2.33 -8.32
CA ALA A 176 2.72 1.94 -7.61
C ALA A 176 4.02 2.06 -8.43
N ASP A 177 5.05 2.64 -7.80
CA ASP A 177 6.45 2.44 -8.14
C ASP A 177 6.98 1.18 -7.43
N THR A 178 6.61 0.02 -7.97
CA THR A 178 6.86 -1.31 -7.38
C THR A 178 8.33 -1.62 -7.11
N ILE A 179 9.26 -0.99 -7.83
CA ILE A 179 10.70 -1.27 -7.68
C ILE A 179 11.52 -0.05 -7.27
N GLY A 180 10.86 1.08 -6.95
CA GLY A 180 11.51 2.29 -6.47
C GLY A 180 12.47 2.89 -7.50
N LEU A 181 12.08 2.94 -8.77
CA LEU A 181 12.89 3.50 -9.87
C LEU A 181 12.39 4.86 -10.36
N ALA A 182 11.15 5.23 -10.05
CA ALA A 182 10.57 6.46 -10.55
C ALA A 182 11.29 7.69 -9.99
N ASN A 183 11.35 8.74 -10.79
CA ASN A 183 11.83 10.04 -10.36
C ASN A 183 10.70 11.08 -10.25
N PRO A 184 10.91 12.19 -9.53
CA PRO A 184 9.94 13.26 -9.31
C PRO A 184 9.17 13.72 -10.56
N GLN A 185 9.86 13.88 -11.69
CA GLN A 185 9.25 14.38 -12.92
C GLN A 185 8.26 13.35 -13.49
N GLU A 186 8.68 12.08 -13.58
CA GLU A 186 7.81 10.99 -14.05
C GLU A 186 6.58 10.82 -13.17
N VAL A 187 6.75 10.98 -11.85
CA VAL A 187 5.67 10.92 -10.89
C VAL A 187 4.67 12.05 -11.09
N TYR A 188 5.15 13.28 -11.22
CA TYR A 188 4.27 14.42 -11.50
C TYR A 188 3.51 14.22 -12.81
N ASP A 189 4.19 13.84 -13.89
CA ASP A 189 3.61 13.69 -15.22
C ASP A 189 2.52 12.60 -15.24
N LEU A 190 2.79 11.42 -14.69
CA LEU A 190 1.82 10.34 -14.63
C LEU A 190 0.60 10.71 -13.77
N PHE A 191 0.79 11.26 -12.57
CA PHE A 191 -0.36 11.60 -11.72
C PHE A 191 -1.16 12.78 -12.27
N ALA A 192 -0.51 13.77 -12.91
CA ALA A 192 -1.20 14.86 -13.59
C ALA A 192 -2.05 14.32 -14.75
N LEU A 193 -1.52 13.39 -15.55
CA LEU A 193 -2.26 12.69 -16.60
C LEU A 193 -3.49 11.95 -16.03
N LEU A 194 -3.30 11.15 -14.98
CA LEU A 194 -4.39 10.38 -14.38
C LEU A 194 -5.48 11.29 -13.79
N LYS A 195 -5.10 12.35 -13.07
CA LYS A 195 -6.05 13.33 -12.51
C LYS A 195 -6.79 14.13 -13.59
N HIS A 196 -6.19 14.30 -14.76
CA HIS A 196 -6.82 14.97 -15.89
C HIS A 196 -7.87 14.10 -16.58
N HIS A 197 -7.59 12.82 -16.77
CA HIS A 197 -8.43 11.91 -17.55
C HIS A 197 -9.48 11.16 -16.72
N LEU A 198 -9.21 10.87 -15.46
CA LEU A 198 -10.09 10.07 -14.62
C LEU A 198 -11.13 10.93 -13.89
N PRO A 199 -12.32 10.37 -13.55
CA PRO A 199 -13.35 11.09 -12.84
C PRO A 199 -12.85 11.64 -11.50
N SER A 200 -13.22 12.88 -11.16
CA SER A 200 -12.78 13.51 -9.90
C SER A 200 -13.27 12.81 -8.63
N ALA A 201 -14.31 11.98 -8.74
CA ALA A 201 -14.84 11.17 -7.65
C ALA A 201 -14.03 9.89 -7.39
N LEU A 202 -13.20 9.46 -8.36
CA LEU A 202 -12.32 8.31 -8.21
C LEU A 202 -11.11 8.71 -7.36
N LEU A 203 -10.88 7.98 -6.26
CA LEU A 203 -9.73 8.22 -5.41
C LEU A 203 -8.46 7.70 -6.11
N ILE A 204 -7.39 8.49 -6.06
CA ILE A 204 -6.09 8.10 -6.60
C ILE A 204 -5.10 8.18 -5.45
N ALA A 205 -4.53 7.02 -5.09
CA ALA A 205 -3.47 6.87 -4.12
C ALA A 205 -2.15 6.56 -4.83
N ALA A 206 -1.04 6.96 -4.22
CA ALA A 206 0.30 6.66 -4.69
C ALA A 206 1.02 5.71 -3.74
N HIS A 207 1.69 4.71 -4.30
CA HIS A 207 2.45 3.73 -3.55
C HIS A 207 3.91 3.75 -4.00
N PHE A 208 4.82 4.18 -3.14
CA PHE A 208 6.24 4.32 -3.49
C PHE A 208 7.12 3.42 -2.65
N HIS A 209 7.96 2.66 -3.33
CA HIS A 209 9.08 2.00 -2.70
C HIS A 209 10.28 2.94 -2.59
N ASP A 210 10.95 2.96 -1.43
CA ASP A 210 12.12 3.79 -1.17
C ASP A 210 13.44 3.09 -1.49
N THR A 211 13.41 2.13 -2.41
CA THR A 211 14.57 1.28 -2.77
C THR A 211 15.80 2.10 -3.19
N ARG A 212 15.59 3.31 -3.75
CA ARG A 212 16.66 4.23 -4.18
C ARG A 212 16.67 5.57 -3.43
N GLY A 213 15.94 5.68 -2.32
CA GLY A 213 15.86 6.93 -1.54
C GLY A 213 15.07 8.05 -2.24
N MET A 214 14.20 7.71 -3.18
CA MET A 214 13.43 8.68 -3.97
C MET A 214 11.98 8.84 -3.48
N ALA A 215 11.51 8.02 -2.54
CA ALA A 215 10.09 7.93 -2.25
C ALA A 215 9.50 9.24 -1.68
N LEU A 216 10.17 9.91 -0.73
CA LEU A 216 9.67 11.20 -0.21
C LEU A 216 9.66 12.29 -1.28
N ALA A 217 10.64 12.31 -2.19
CA ALA A 217 10.67 13.24 -3.31
C ALA A 217 9.53 12.95 -4.31
N ASN A 218 9.22 11.67 -4.52
CA ASN A 218 8.12 11.21 -5.34
C ASN A 218 6.76 11.55 -4.69
N ILE A 219 6.61 11.38 -3.37
CA ILE A 219 5.43 11.84 -2.62
C ILE A 219 5.24 13.34 -2.82
N PHE A 220 6.29 14.14 -2.65
CA PHE A 220 6.21 15.58 -2.87
C PHE A 220 5.73 15.93 -4.28
N SER A 221 6.23 15.22 -5.29
CA SER A 221 5.82 15.43 -6.69
C SER A 221 4.38 15.02 -6.96
N ALA A 222 3.92 13.93 -6.35
CA ALA A 222 2.52 13.51 -6.39
C ALA A 222 1.59 14.50 -5.69
N LEU A 223 2.01 15.10 -4.56
CA LEU A 223 1.27 16.19 -3.91
C LEU A 223 1.11 17.40 -4.85
N GLN A 224 2.16 17.74 -5.61
CA GLN A 224 2.10 18.81 -6.61
C GLN A 224 1.12 18.50 -7.75
N ALA A 225 0.94 17.22 -8.10
CA ALA A 225 -0.07 16.76 -9.05
C ALA A 225 -1.48 16.65 -8.44
N GLY A 226 -1.66 16.96 -7.16
CA GLY A 226 -2.96 16.94 -6.47
C GLY A 226 -3.37 15.57 -5.94
N VAL A 227 -2.42 14.65 -5.73
CA VAL A 227 -2.62 13.41 -4.98
C VAL A 227 -2.57 13.71 -3.49
N ASP A 228 -3.52 13.18 -2.72
CA ASP A 228 -3.65 13.40 -1.28
C ASP A 228 -3.76 12.08 -0.49
N ARG A 229 -3.47 10.94 -1.13
CA ARG A 229 -3.58 9.59 -0.55
C ARG A 229 -2.32 8.80 -0.85
N PHE A 230 -1.69 8.25 0.19
CA PHE A 230 -0.39 7.59 0.06
C PHE A 230 -0.34 6.27 0.82
N ASP A 231 0.17 5.25 0.17
CA ASP A 231 0.51 3.98 0.81
C ASP A 231 1.88 4.10 1.45
N THR A 232 1.94 3.80 2.74
CA THR A 232 3.19 3.79 3.50
C THR A 232 3.22 2.60 4.44
N SER A 233 4.42 2.23 4.88
CA SER A 233 4.63 1.07 5.74
C SER A 233 5.38 1.49 6.99
N ALA A 234 4.80 1.30 8.16
CA ALA A 234 5.40 1.70 9.43
C ALA A 234 6.77 1.04 9.60
N GLY A 235 7.81 1.80 9.96
CA GLY A 235 9.18 1.31 10.04
C GLY A 235 9.90 1.19 8.69
N GLY A 236 9.21 1.50 7.59
CA GLY A 236 9.65 1.13 6.24
C GLY A 236 9.61 -0.38 6.04
N LEU A 237 8.65 -1.08 6.69
CA LEU A 237 8.54 -2.52 6.60
C LEU A 237 8.33 -2.98 5.15
N GLY A 238 8.94 -4.11 4.84
CA GLY A 238 8.90 -4.72 3.53
C GLY A 238 10.29 -4.89 2.96
N GLY A 239 10.31 -5.33 1.72
CA GLY A 239 11.53 -5.52 0.98
C GLY A 239 11.18 -5.86 -0.45
N CYS A 240 11.99 -5.38 -1.39
CA CYS A 240 11.79 -5.75 -2.78
C CYS A 240 12.38 -7.16 -3.01
N PRO A 241 11.58 -8.20 -3.32
CA PRO A 241 12.13 -9.52 -3.66
C PRO A 241 13.02 -9.47 -4.91
N PHE A 242 12.85 -8.43 -5.73
CA PHE A 242 13.61 -8.21 -6.96
C PHE A 242 14.91 -7.41 -6.75
N ALA A 243 15.12 -6.81 -5.57
CA ALA A 243 16.32 -6.07 -5.23
C ALA A 243 16.82 -6.48 -3.83
N PRO A 244 17.76 -7.44 -3.74
CA PRO A 244 18.35 -7.87 -2.47
C PRO A 244 18.93 -6.66 -1.71
N GLY A 245 18.48 -6.45 -0.47
CA GLY A 245 18.92 -5.32 0.37
C GLY A 245 18.11 -4.03 0.21
N ALA A 246 17.14 -3.98 -0.70
CA ALA A 246 16.23 -2.83 -0.80
C ALA A 246 15.35 -2.70 0.44
N THR A 247 15.13 -1.45 0.87
CA THR A 247 14.25 -1.02 1.96
C THR A 247 12.78 -1.37 1.73
N GLY A 248 12.33 -1.51 0.48
CA GLY A 248 10.93 -1.81 0.17
C GLY A 248 10.08 -0.54 0.20
N ASN A 249 9.04 -0.51 1.02
CA ASN A 249 8.09 0.60 1.15
C ASN A 249 8.72 1.85 1.79
N VAL A 250 8.18 3.02 1.46
CA VAL A 250 8.46 4.25 2.21
C VAL A 250 7.93 4.16 3.64
N ALA A 251 8.72 4.66 4.60
CA ALA A 251 8.35 4.64 6.01
C ALA A 251 7.20 5.61 6.31
N THR A 252 6.18 5.14 7.03
CA THR A 252 5.02 5.94 7.45
C THR A 252 5.45 7.14 8.29
N GLU A 253 6.34 6.94 9.25
CA GLU A 253 6.81 7.98 10.17
C GLU A 253 7.67 9.04 9.48
N ASP A 254 8.47 8.68 8.48
CA ASP A 254 9.25 9.63 7.68
C ASP A 254 8.32 10.48 6.80
N THR A 255 7.27 9.86 6.24
CA THR A 255 6.25 10.55 5.46
C THR A 255 5.43 11.50 6.32
N VAL A 256 4.91 11.03 7.47
CA VAL A 256 4.15 11.83 8.43
C VAL A 256 4.99 13.00 8.95
N TYR A 257 6.27 12.76 9.25
CA TYR A 257 7.19 13.83 9.66
C TYR A 257 7.31 14.91 8.58
N MET A 258 7.58 14.52 7.32
CA MET A 258 7.68 15.48 6.21
C MET A 258 6.38 16.29 6.05
N LEU A 259 5.23 15.61 6.01
CA LEU A 259 3.92 16.26 5.85
C LEU A 259 3.63 17.25 6.99
N ASN A 260 3.86 16.84 8.24
CA ASN A 260 3.68 17.71 9.41
C ASN A 260 4.60 18.94 9.33
N ARG A 261 5.86 18.77 8.93
CA ARG A 261 6.82 19.87 8.75
C ARG A 261 6.46 20.83 7.61
N MET A 262 5.70 20.34 6.63
CA MET A 262 5.14 21.14 5.54
C MET A 262 3.80 21.80 5.92
N GLY A 263 3.27 21.54 7.11
CA GLY A 263 1.96 22.05 7.55
C GLY A 263 0.76 21.29 6.96
N ILE A 264 0.98 20.10 6.40
CA ILE A 264 -0.08 19.24 5.84
C ILE A 264 -0.54 18.27 6.92
N SER A 265 -1.84 18.27 7.21
CA SER A 265 -2.41 17.45 8.29
C SER A 265 -2.60 16.00 7.86
N THR A 266 -2.19 15.05 8.71
CA THR A 266 -2.53 13.62 8.57
C THR A 266 -3.47 13.11 9.67
N GLY A 267 -3.48 13.79 10.82
CA GLY A 267 -4.16 13.33 12.04
C GLY A 267 -3.41 12.22 12.79
N ILE A 268 -2.19 11.88 12.36
CA ILE A 268 -1.37 10.82 12.96
C ILE A 268 -0.43 11.40 14.03
N GLN A 269 -0.45 10.80 15.20
CA GLN A 269 0.44 11.09 16.33
C GLN A 269 1.75 10.32 16.15
N LEU A 270 2.81 11.06 15.82
CA LEU A 270 4.12 10.48 15.48
C LEU A 270 4.72 9.63 16.62
N ASP A 271 4.58 10.06 17.87
CA ASP A 271 5.12 9.32 19.02
C ASP A 271 4.47 7.93 19.18
N LEU A 272 3.14 7.86 19.05
CA LEU A 272 2.40 6.60 19.11
C LEU A 272 2.68 5.70 17.92
N LEU A 273 2.90 6.28 16.74
CA LEU A 273 3.35 5.54 15.56
C LEU A 273 4.74 4.93 15.80
N LEU A 274 5.68 5.68 16.36
CA LEU A 274 7.02 5.18 16.70
C LEU A 274 6.99 4.08 17.77
N GLU A 275 6.03 4.09 18.70
CA GLU A 275 5.80 2.96 19.61
C GLU A 275 5.31 1.69 18.89
N ALA A 276 4.50 1.83 17.84
CA ALA A 276 4.08 0.70 17.01
C ALA A 276 5.28 0.12 16.23
N VAL A 277 6.11 0.99 15.67
CA VAL A 277 7.35 0.62 14.97
C VAL A 277 8.34 -0.08 15.90
N GLU A 278 8.53 0.46 17.11
CA GLU A 278 9.34 -0.17 18.15
C GLU A 278 8.88 -1.59 18.44
N PHE A 279 7.57 -1.76 18.61
CA PHE A 279 6.97 -3.02 18.99
C PHE A 279 7.21 -4.12 17.96
N ILE A 280 7.10 -3.81 16.67
CA ILE A 280 7.28 -4.79 15.60
C ILE A 280 8.76 -5.06 15.28
N SER A 281 9.67 -4.16 15.68
CA SER A 281 11.10 -4.23 15.36
C SER A 281 11.79 -5.59 15.62
N PRO A 282 11.48 -6.35 16.70
CA PRO A 282 12.13 -7.64 16.95
C PRO A 282 11.82 -8.73 15.92
N PHE A 283 10.78 -8.53 15.11
CA PHE A 283 10.37 -9.45 14.06
C PHE A 283 10.93 -9.09 12.68
N VAL A 284 11.65 -7.98 12.56
CA VAL A 284 12.13 -7.44 11.29
C VAL A 284 13.53 -7.93 11.02
N SER A 285 13.67 -8.72 9.96
CA SER A 285 14.92 -9.45 9.69
C SER A 285 16.10 -8.58 9.25
N ARG A 286 15.84 -7.39 8.69
CA ARG A 286 16.87 -6.49 8.10
C ARG A 286 17.22 -5.30 8.99
N GLY A 287 16.59 -5.19 10.15
CA GLY A 287 16.59 -3.97 10.96
C GLY A 287 15.80 -2.84 10.27
N LEU A 288 15.22 -1.96 11.09
CA LEU A 288 14.44 -0.83 10.61
C LEU A 288 15.36 0.31 10.12
N GLN A 289 15.08 0.85 8.94
CA GLN A 289 15.91 1.89 8.29
C GLN A 289 15.26 3.28 8.28
N SER A 290 14.03 3.38 8.78
CA SER A 290 13.32 4.64 8.97
C SER A 290 14.17 5.67 9.72
N ARG A 291 14.22 6.89 9.19
CA ARG A 291 15.07 7.95 9.77
C ARG A 291 14.50 8.44 11.09
N GLN A 292 13.18 8.66 11.17
CA GLN A 292 12.55 9.08 12.42
C GLN A 292 12.69 8.02 13.51
N TYR A 293 12.54 6.74 13.16
CA TYR A 293 12.73 5.67 14.13
C TYR A 293 14.16 5.67 14.69
N LEU A 294 15.18 5.73 13.82
CA LEU A 294 16.58 5.73 14.24
C LEU A 294 16.94 6.97 15.09
N LEU A 295 16.42 8.15 14.77
CA LEU A 295 16.61 9.36 15.58
C LEU A 295 15.95 9.24 16.96
N SER A 296 14.74 8.68 17.02
CA SER A 296 14.01 8.48 18.29
C SER A 296 14.76 7.56 19.28
N LYS A 297 15.63 6.68 18.77
CA LYS A 297 16.50 5.81 19.57
C LYS A 297 17.70 6.53 20.16
N GLN A 298 18.27 7.49 19.43
CA GLN A 298 19.43 8.23 19.89
C GLN A 298 19.07 9.18 21.03
N GLU A 299 17.88 9.80 20.98
CA GLU A 299 17.39 10.71 22.04
C GLU A 299 17.15 9.99 23.38
N LYS A 300 16.89 8.68 23.37
CA LYS A 300 16.66 7.86 24.57
C LYS A 300 17.94 7.35 25.23
N THR A 301 19.11 7.57 24.62
CA THR A 301 20.39 7.17 25.20
C THR A 301 21.01 8.38 25.92
N PRO A 302 21.07 8.40 27.27
CA PRO A 302 21.72 9.49 27.98
C PRO A 302 23.20 9.58 27.56
N ARG A 303 23.65 10.79 27.21
CA ARG A 303 25.06 11.09 26.91
C ARG A 303 25.95 10.88 28.14
#